data_AF-A0A644Z4N9-F1
#
_entry.id   AF-A0A644Z4N9-F1
#
_cell.length_a   1.000
_cell.length_b   1.000
_cell.length_c   1.000
_cell.angle_alpha   90.00
_cell.angle_beta   90.00
_cell.angle_gamma   90.00
#
_symmetry.space_group_name_H-M   'P 1'
#
loop_
_entity.id
_entity.type
_entity.pdbx_description
1 polymer ?
#
loop_
_entity_poly.entity_id
_entity_poly.type
_entity_poly.pdbx_seq_one_letter_code
_entity_poly.pdbx_strand_id
1 'polypeptide(L)'
;MKKRILLIALALMLTLSVFGCAKTDTTAPEATAEVATEVMATEVPTEAPAITAEPNQEDGLGITILFEQDDSLINNYSLLAVNEAAPFVDADGKAVTDVAINTVGAKALIDWMLGDEAATLIANYGVEQYGEALFYIKEDKPVSTAEIPQAIDETKTIRLSTTTSVNDSGLLAYLLPTFESEYGYTVEVASAGTGKAIAAAQMGNADLILVHSKSQEEAYVTAGFSKILDGYTSERLTFMYNFFVLIGPKDDPAKCAEAADVKDAFARIAEGKFPFVSRGDLSGTHTKEVTLWPESLAITTDAASVEAYSEWYAYSNAGMGVCLTMANEMNAYILSDKATFLAFRANGGMVG
;
A
#
# COMPACT_ATOMS: atom_id res chain seq x y z
N MET A 1 33.42 -47.63 12.06
CA MET A 1 33.47 -48.92 12.78
C MET A 1 32.92 -48.73 14.20
N LYS A 2 32.12 -49.69 14.66
CA LYS A 2 31.11 -49.65 15.73
C LYS A 2 31.67 -49.63 17.17
N LYS A 3 31.02 -48.88 18.08
CA LYS A 3 30.72 -49.19 19.51
C LYS A 3 29.53 -48.29 19.91
N ARG A 4 28.25 -48.67 20.00
CA ARG A 4 27.45 -49.66 20.76
C ARG A 4 27.40 -49.45 22.29
N ILE A 5 26.16 -49.24 22.78
CA ILE A 5 25.55 -49.64 24.09
C ILE A 5 25.66 -48.58 25.22
N LEU A 6 24.64 -48.16 26.00
CA LEU A 6 23.39 -48.76 26.50
C LEU A 6 22.36 -47.69 26.97
N LEU A 7 21.05 -47.97 26.83
CA LEU A 7 19.92 -47.28 27.50
C LEU A 7 19.73 -47.78 28.94
N ILE A 8 19.34 -46.90 29.87
CA ILE A 8 18.61 -47.28 31.10
C ILE A 8 17.46 -46.29 31.34
N ALA A 9 16.24 -46.82 31.35
CA ALA A 9 15.03 -46.20 31.87
C ALA A 9 14.80 -46.69 33.31
N LEU A 10 14.33 -45.83 34.21
CA LEU A 10 13.60 -46.30 35.41
C LEU A 10 12.63 -45.23 35.92
N ALA A 11 11.39 -45.69 36.09
CA ALA A 11 10.22 -44.97 36.56
C ALA A 11 10.25 -44.72 38.07
N LEU A 12 9.53 -43.69 38.52
CA LEU A 12 9.09 -43.57 39.91
C LEU A 12 7.61 -43.16 39.94
N MET A 13 6.74 -44.13 40.25
CA MET A 13 5.40 -43.89 40.78
C MET A 13 5.49 -43.85 42.31
N LEU A 14 4.79 -42.90 42.94
CA LEU A 14 4.21 -43.13 44.27
C LEU A 14 2.83 -42.47 44.36
N THR A 15 1.91 -43.30 44.83
CA THR A 15 0.48 -43.15 45.15
C THR A 15 0.29 -42.40 46.49
N LEU A 16 -0.87 -42.04 47.08
CA LEU A 16 -2.29 -42.43 47.04
C LEU A 16 -3.09 -41.43 47.95
N SER A 17 -4.39 -41.15 47.71
CA SER A 17 -5.45 -40.88 48.73
C SER A 17 -6.81 -40.61 48.02
N VAL A 18 -7.66 -41.61 47.74
CA VAL A 18 -8.79 -42.25 48.48
C VAL A 18 -10.05 -41.37 48.74
N PHE A 19 -11.21 -41.98 48.39
CA PHE A 19 -12.63 -41.79 48.77
C PHE A 19 -13.52 -41.13 47.69
N GLY A 20 -14.61 -41.73 47.18
CA GLY A 20 -15.37 -42.92 47.59
C GLY A 20 -16.43 -43.34 46.55
N CYS A 21 -17.05 -44.50 46.81
CA CYS A 21 -17.92 -45.29 45.94
C CYS A 21 -19.33 -44.72 45.69
N ALA A 22 -19.91 -45.01 44.51
CA ALA A 22 -21.19 -45.72 44.36
C ALA A 22 -21.50 -46.05 42.88
N LYS A 23 -21.92 -47.29 42.61
CA LYS A 23 -22.49 -47.79 41.34
C LYS A 23 -24.00 -47.58 41.32
N THR A 24 -24.61 -47.42 40.14
CA THR A 24 -25.70 -48.29 39.62
C THR A 24 -26.11 -47.89 38.20
N ASP A 25 -26.77 -48.84 37.53
CA ASP A 25 -26.81 -49.13 36.10
C ASP A 25 -27.84 -48.35 35.26
N THR A 26 -27.62 -48.45 33.93
CA THR A 26 -28.59 -48.51 32.82
C THR A 26 -29.53 -47.33 32.57
N THR A 27 -29.36 -46.66 31.42
CA THR A 27 -30.20 -46.75 30.21
C THR A 27 -29.79 -45.67 29.20
N ALA A 28 -29.56 -46.04 27.93
CA ALA A 28 -29.55 -45.11 26.81
C ALA A 28 -31.00 -44.81 26.37
N PRO A 29 -31.28 -43.63 25.81
CA PRO A 29 -31.35 -43.55 24.35
C PRO A 29 -30.73 -42.28 23.74
N GLU A 30 -30.61 -42.33 22.42
CA GLU A 30 -30.03 -41.35 21.50
C GLU A 30 -30.52 -39.91 21.68
N ALA A 31 -29.58 -38.97 21.56
CA ALA A 31 -29.85 -37.62 21.07
C ALA A 31 -28.61 -37.12 20.31
N THR A 32 -28.77 -36.97 19.00
CA THR A 32 -27.94 -36.15 18.13
C THR A 32 -27.94 -34.72 18.65
N ALA A 33 -26.77 -34.19 18.99
CA ALA A 33 -26.57 -32.77 19.29
C ALA A 33 -25.60 -32.19 18.25
N GLU A 34 -26.16 -31.36 17.37
CA GLU A 34 -25.45 -30.31 16.65
C GLU A 34 -24.65 -29.47 17.65
N VAL A 35 -23.36 -29.31 17.40
CA VAL A 35 -22.58 -28.24 18.02
C VAL A 35 -22.63 -27.06 17.06
N ALA A 36 -23.65 -26.23 17.23
CA ALA A 36 -23.65 -24.86 16.75
C ALA A 36 -22.71 -24.06 17.66
N THR A 37 -21.54 -23.71 17.14
CA THR A 37 -20.65 -22.74 17.80
C THR A 37 -21.09 -21.36 17.33
N GLU A 38 -21.81 -20.64 18.19
CA GLU A 38 -22.04 -19.20 18.06
C GLU A 38 -20.69 -18.49 17.96
N VAL A 39 -20.36 -18.00 16.76
CA VAL A 39 -19.34 -16.99 16.57
C VAL A 39 -19.99 -15.65 16.85
N MET A 40 -19.54 -15.00 17.93
CA MET A 40 -19.96 -13.66 18.30
C MET A 40 -19.66 -12.71 17.13
N ALA A 41 -20.71 -12.13 16.57
CA ALA A 41 -20.61 -11.01 15.65
C ALA A 41 -19.99 -9.83 16.39
N THR A 42 -18.72 -9.54 16.12
CA THR A 42 -18.14 -8.23 16.41
C THR A 42 -18.69 -7.25 15.38
N GLU A 43 -19.52 -6.33 15.85
CA GLU A 43 -20.01 -5.18 15.08
C GLU A 43 -18.81 -4.42 14.49
N VAL A 44 -18.82 -4.25 13.17
CA VAL A 44 -17.91 -3.36 12.45
C VAL A 44 -18.37 -1.93 12.75
N PRO A 45 -17.53 -1.05 13.33
CA PRO A 45 -17.91 0.34 13.54
C PRO A 45 -18.18 1.01 12.19
N THR A 46 -19.40 1.52 12.01
CA THR A 46 -19.91 2.14 10.76
C THR A 46 -19.55 3.64 10.67
N GLU A 47 -18.47 4.08 11.29
CA GLU A 47 -18.04 5.47 11.23
C GLU A 47 -16.56 5.50 10.86
N ALA A 48 -16.27 5.97 9.65
CA ALA A 48 -14.93 6.42 9.30
C ALA A 48 -14.50 7.49 10.33
N PRO A 49 -13.25 7.45 10.85
CA PRO A 49 -12.82 8.45 11.80
C PRO A 49 -12.90 9.83 11.13
N ALA A 50 -13.80 10.68 11.62
CA ALA A 50 -13.86 12.08 11.25
C ALA A 50 -12.62 12.78 11.80
N ILE A 51 -11.56 12.87 11.00
CA ILE A 51 -10.39 13.71 11.30
C ILE A 51 -10.76 15.15 10.93
N THR A 52 -11.47 15.83 11.82
CA THR A 52 -11.68 17.28 11.75
C THR A 52 -10.36 17.98 12.06
N ALA A 53 -9.50 18.14 11.06
CA ALA A 53 -8.33 18.99 11.17
C ALA A 53 -8.77 20.45 11.03
N GLU A 54 -8.70 21.21 12.13
CA GLU A 54 -8.86 22.66 12.06
C GLU A 54 -7.67 23.29 11.31
N PRO A 55 -7.91 24.23 10.38
CA PRO A 55 -6.84 24.90 9.68
C PRO A 55 -6.18 25.89 10.65
N ASN A 56 -4.90 25.68 10.95
CA ASN A 56 -4.00 26.58 11.71
C ASN A 56 -3.76 26.28 13.22
N GLN A 57 -3.64 25.03 13.64
CA GLN A 57 -2.74 24.75 14.78
C GLN A 57 -1.30 24.63 14.26
N GLU A 58 -0.34 25.28 14.92
CA GLU A 58 1.07 24.93 14.76
C GLU A 58 1.19 23.43 15.05
N ASP A 59 1.47 22.66 14.00
CA ASP A 59 1.46 21.20 13.98
C ASP A 59 2.45 20.52 14.94
N GLY A 60 3.27 21.30 15.65
CA GLY A 60 4.29 20.81 16.57
C GLY A 60 5.44 20.06 15.88
N LEU A 61 5.44 19.97 14.55
CA LEU A 61 6.46 19.26 13.79
C LEU A 61 7.70 20.14 13.58
N GLY A 62 8.89 19.54 13.61
CA GLY A 62 10.16 20.18 13.25
C GLY A 62 10.39 20.25 11.74
N ILE A 63 9.56 19.55 10.95
CA ILE A 63 9.70 19.42 9.51
C ILE A 63 8.54 20.07 8.74
N THR A 64 8.79 20.51 7.52
CA THR A 64 7.83 21.15 6.60
C THR A 64 8.11 20.75 5.16
N ILE A 65 7.14 20.94 4.27
CA ILE A 65 7.37 20.88 2.82
C ILE A 65 8.30 22.04 2.44
N LEU A 66 9.41 21.72 1.78
CA LEU A 66 10.42 22.69 1.32
C LEU A 66 10.39 22.83 -0.21
N PHE A 67 10.09 21.76 -0.92
CA PHE A 67 10.03 21.76 -2.38
C PHE A 67 8.86 20.91 -2.87
N GLU A 68 8.05 21.47 -3.75
CA GLU A 68 6.89 20.82 -4.36
C GLU A 68 6.67 21.32 -5.80
N GLN A 69 5.77 20.66 -6.54
CA GLN A 69 5.31 21.10 -7.87
C GLN A 69 6.40 21.22 -8.95
N ASP A 70 7.30 20.25 -9.01
CA ASP A 70 8.22 20.03 -10.14
C ASP A 70 7.71 18.90 -11.03
N ASP A 71 7.94 18.96 -12.34
CA ASP A 71 7.58 17.87 -13.27
C ASP A 71 8.27 16.55 -12.88
N SER A 72 9.48 16.64 -12.33
CA SER A 72 10.23 15.51 -11.79
C SER A 72 9.63 14.97 -10.50
N LEU A 73 8.65 15.62 -9.90
CA LEU A 73 7.94 15.16 -8.69
C LEU A 73 6.55 14.59 -8.98
N ILE A 74 6.12 14.55 -10.24
CA ILE A 74 4.86 13.91 -10.62
C ILE A 74 4.94 12.41 -10.33
N ASN A 75 3.99 11.91 -9.54
CA ASN A 75 3.78 10.50 -9.29
C ASN A 75 2.53 10.03 -10.04
N ASN A 76 2.70 9.22 -11.08
CA ASN A 76 1.60 8.80 -11.95
C ASN A 76 1.02 7.46 -11.45
N TYR A 77 -0.29 7.38 -11.36
CA TYR A 77 -1.02 6.18 -10.94
C TYR A 77 -1.67 5.50 -12.14
N SER A 78 -1.49 4.19 -12.23
CA SER A 78 -2.01 3.34 -13.30
C SER A 78 -2.89 2.25 -12.74
N LEU A 79 -4.03 2.02 -13.40
CA LEU A 79 -4.82 0.81 -13.25
C LEU A 79 -4.35 -0.24 -14.25
N LEU A 80 -4.23 -1.48 -13.80
CA LEU A 80 -3.94 -2.63 -14.64
C LEU A 80 -4.87 -3.79 -14.25
N ALA A 81 -5.59 -4.34 -15.23
CA ALA A 81 -6.40 -5.54 -15.02
C ALA A 81 -5.52 -6.78 -15.04
N VAL A 82 -5.71 -7.69 -14.07
CA VAL A 82 -4.99 -8.96 -14.06
C VAL A 82 -5.50 -9.84 -15.21
N ASN A 83 -4.56 -10.43 -15.94
CA ASN A 83 -4.86 -11.39 -17.01
C ASN A 83 -5.20 -12.74 -16.39
N GLU A 84 -6.42 -13.23 -16.62
CA GLU A 84 -6.88 -14.55 -16.19
C GLU A 84 -6.08 -15.69 -16.82
N ALA A 85 -5.43 -15.45 -17.97
CA ALA A 85 -4.56 -16.41 -18.65
C ALA A 85 -3.07 -16.22 -18.32
N ALA A 86 -2.74 -15.45 -17.28
CA ALA A 86 -1.36 -15.18 -16.88
C ALA A 86 -0.63 -16.48 -16.45
N PRO A 87 0.72 -16.51 -16.54
CA PRO A 87 1.52 -17.66 -16.13
C PRO A 87 1.66 -17.74 -14.60
N PHE A 88 0.54 -17.95 -13.90
CA PHE A 88 0.52 -18.06 -12.44
C PHE A 88 1.34 -19.26 -11.96
N VAL A 89 2.05 -19.06 -10.85
CA VAL A 89 2.84 -20.11 -10.19
C VAL A 89 2.55 -20.15 -8.70
N ASP A 90 2.65 -21.33 -8.09
CA ASP A 90 2.62 -21.49 -6.64
C ASP A 90 3.95 -21.07 -6.00
N ALA A 91 4.03 -21.18 -4.67
CA ALA A 91 5.22 -20.83 -3.90
C ALA A 91 6.49 -21.63 -4.28
N ASP A 92 6.31 -22.81 -4.90
CA ASP A 92 7.41 -23.66 -5.38
C ASP A 92 7.74 -23.40 -6.86
N GLY A 93 7.08 -22.42 -7.50
CA GLY A 93 7.29 -22.06 -8.90
C GLY A 93 6.58 -22.99 -9.89
N LYS A 94 5.65 -23.83 -9.45
CA LYS A 94 4.88 -24.72 -10.32
C LYS A 94 3.66 -24.00 -10.87
N ALA A 95 3.41 -24.18 -12.17
CA ALA A 95 2.27 -23.56 -12.84
C ALA A 95 0.92 -23.92 -12.19
N VAL A 96 0.07 -22.91 -12.01
CA VAL A 96 -1.30 -23.01 -11.50
C VAL A 96 -2.25 -22.53 -12.60
N THR A 97 -3.20 -23.36 -12.99
CA THR A 97 -4.14 -23.09 -14.11
C THR A 97 -5.52 -22.67 -13.65
N ASP A 98 -5.78 -22.74 -12.34
CA ASP A 98 -7.13 -22.71 -11.77
C ASP A 98 -7.36 -21.41 -10.99
N VAL A 99 -6.55 -20.38 -11.26
CA VAL A 99 -6.62 -19.08 -10.58
C VAL A 99 -7.87 -18.35 -11.07
N ALA A 100 -8.83 -18.19 -10.17
CA ALA A 100 -10.02 -17.39 -10.44
C ALA A 100 -9.66 -15.90 -10.42
N ILE A 101 -9.88 -15.21 -11.53
CA ILE A 101 -9.73 -13.75 -11.66
C ILE A 101 -11.09 -13.18 -12.06
N ASN A 102 -11.63 -12.27 -11.25
CA ASN A 102 -12.90 -11.59 -11.51
C ASN A 102 -12.70 -10.45 -12.53
N THR A 103 -12.57 -10.83 -13.79
CA THR A 103 -12.34 -9.87 -14.89
C THR A 103 -13.52 -8.93 -15.13
N VAL A 104 -14.75 -9.39 -14.86
CA VAL A 104 -15.98 -8.60 -15.02
C VAL A 104 -16.02 -7.48 -13.98
N GLY A 105 -15.85 -7.83 -12.70
CA GLY A 105 -15.81 -6.85 -11.61
C GLY A 105 -14.62 -5.90 -11.74
N ALA A 106 -13.43 -6.42 -12.08
CA ALA A 106 -12.25 -5.58 -12.35
C ALA A 106 -12.52 -4.56 -13.46
N LYS A 107 -13.15 -4.97 -14.57
CA LYS A 107 -13.52 -4.05 -15.65
C LYS A 107 -14.53 -3.00 -15.18
N ALA A 108 -15.56 -3.39 -14.42
CA ALA A 108 -16.56 -2.47 -13.90
C ALA A 108 -15.92 -1.37 -13.03
N LEU A 109 -15.01 -1.74 -12.13
CA LEU A 109 -14.30 -0.77 -11.30
C LEU A 109 -13.36 0.12 -12.12
N ILE A 110 -12.64 -0.45 -13.09
CA ILE A 110 -11.75 0.32 -13.97
C ILE A 110 -12.54 1.32 -14.82
N ASP A 111 -13.65 0.89 -15.43
CA ASP A 111 -14.51 1.76 -16.22
C ASP A 111 -15.05 2.91 -15.37
N TRP A 112 -15.51 2.62 -14.14
CA TRP A 112 -16.00 3.66 -13.23
C TRP A 112 -14.88 4.64 -12.83
N MET A 113 -13.70 4.14 -12.44
CA MET A 113 -12.55 5.00 -12.08
C MET A 113 -12.09 5.90 -13.23
N LEU A 114 -12.27 5.45 -14.48
CA LEU A 114 -11.91 6.21 -15.69
C LEU A 114 -13.05 7.08 -16.22
N GLY A 115 -14.23 7.03 -15.60
CA GLY A 115 -15.39 7.86 -15.91
C GLY A 115 -15.33 9.28 -15.33
N ASP A 116 -16.35 10.08 -15.61
CA ASP A 116 -16.45 11.48 -15.19
C ASP A 116 -16.75 11.65 -13.70
N GLU A 117 -17.53 10.73 -13.12
CA GLU A 117 -17.88 10.76 -11.70
C GLU A 117 -16.65 10.59 -10.81
N ALA A 118 -15.91 9.49 -11.01
CA ALA A 118 -14.67 9.27 -10.27
C ALA A 118 -13.65 10.39 -10.52
N ALA A 119 -13.55 10.90 -11.75
CA ALA A 119 -12.67 12.04 -12.05
C ALA A 119 -13.04 13.30 -11.25
N THR A 120 -14.34 13.58 -11.10
CA THR A 120 -14.85 14.69 -10.30
C THR A 120 -14.54 14.49 -8.82
N LEU A 121 -14.74 13.29 -8.29
CA LEU A 121 -14.42 12.97 -6.89
C LEU A 121 -12.91 13.12 -6.61
N ILE A 122 -12.07 12.57 -7.49
CA ILE A 122 -10.60 12.67 -7.38
C ILE A 122 -10.14 14.13 -7.39
N ALA A 123 -10.66 14.95 -8.31
CA ALA A 123 -10.29 16.35 -8.43
C ALA A 123 -10.73 17.21 -7.23
N ASN A 124 -11.75 16.79 -6.49
CA ASN A 124 -12.22 17.46 -5.28
C ASN A 124 -11.57 16.91 -3.99
N TYR A 125 -10.85 15.80 -4.07
CA TYR A 125 -10.28 15.16 -2.89
C TYR A 125 -9.24 16.05 -2.21
N GLY A 126 -9.46 16.29 -0.92
CA GLY A 126 -8.60 17.09 -0.06
C GLY A 126 -8.90 18.59 -0.04
N VAL A 127 -9.74 19.12 -0.94
CA VAL A 127 -10.04 20.57 -0.99
C VAL A 127 -10.69 21.05 0.31
N GLU A 128 -11.67 20.30 0.82
CA GLU A 128 -12.36 20.66 2.07
C GLU A 128 -11.44 20.59 3.29
N GLN A 129 -10.59 19.57 3.37
CA GLN A 129 -9.76 19.29 4.54
C GLN A 129 -8.44 20.08 4.55
N TYR A 130 -7.83 20.28 3.38
CA TYR A 130 -6.47 20.83 3.24
C TYR A 130 -6.43 22.14 2.44
N GLY A 131 -7.56 22.60 1.89
CA GLY A 131 -7.65 23.83 1.11
C GLY A 131 -7.19 23.72 -0.35
N GLU A 132 -6.75 22.53 -0.77
CA GLU A 132 -6.30 22.25 -2.14
C GLU A 132 -6.55 20.79 -2.54
N ALA A 133 -6.59 20.53 -3.86
CA ALA A 133 -6.70 19.17 -4.37
C ALA A 133 -5.39 18.40 -4.18
N LEU A 134 -5.48 17.14 -3.73
CA LEU A 134 -4.31 16.28 -3.50
C LEU A 134 -4.00 15.34 -4.66
N PHE A 135 -4.97 15.12 -5.55
CA PHE A 135 -4.83 14.31 -6.75
C PHE A 135 -5.38 15.07 -7.95
N TYR A 136 -4.78 14.79 -9.11
CA TYR A 136 -5.04 15.50 -10.34
C TYR A 136 -5.29 14.49 -11.45
N ILE A 137 -6.28 14.79 -12.29
CA ILE A 137 -6.61 13.97 -13.45
C ILE A 137 -5.67 14.33 -14.61
N LYS A 138 -5.14 13.31 -15.29
CA LYS A 138 -4.33 13.53 -16.50
C LYS A 138 -5.22 14.00 -17.65
N GLU A 139 -4.80 15.03 -18.37
CA GLU A 139 -5.52 15.50 -19.56
C GLU A 139 -5.60 14.43 -20.65
N ASP A 140 -4.58 13.59 -20.76
CA ASP A 140 -4.47 12.48 -21.72
C ASP A 140 -4.95 11.13 -21.15
N LYS A 141 -5.71 11.13 -20.04
CA LYS A 141 -6.20 9.88 -19.45
C LYS A 141 -7.06 9.09 -20.46
N PRO A 142 -7.04 7.75 -20.40
CA PRO A 142 -8.12 6.97 -20.95
C PRO A 142 -9.45 7.37 -20.29
N VAL A 143 -10.49 7.55 -21.09
CA VAL A 143 -11.84 7.90 -20.60
C VAL A 143 -12.79 6.75 -20.91
N SER A 144 -13.48 6.25 -19.89
CA SER A 144 -14.57 5.31 -20.09
C SER A 144 -15.89 6.05 -20.23
N THR A 145 -16.66 5.67 -21.24
CA THR A 145 -18.07 6.06 -21.39
C THR A 145 -18.99 4.82 -21.33
N ALA A 146 -18.46 3.70 -20.84
CA ALA A 146 -19.21 2.47 -20.71
C ALA A 146 -20.24 2.58 -19.58
N GLU A 147 -21.40 1.97 -19.77
CA GLU A 147 -22.35 1.78 -18.67
C GLU A 147 -21.78 0.75 -17.70
N ILE A 148 -21.72 1.11 -16.42
CA ILE A 148 -21.21 0.21 -15.38
C ILE A 148 -22.33 -0.79 -15.03
N PRO A 149 -22.10 -2.10 -15.22
CA PRO A 149 -23.12 -3.10 -14.91
C PRO A 149 -23.36 -3.17 -13.40
N GLN A 150 -24.59 -3.51 -13.00
CA GLN A 150 -24.89 -3.85 -11.61
C GLN A 150 -24.22 -5.17 -11.23
N ALA A 151 -23.76 -5.27 -9.99
CA ALA A 151 -23.12 -6.45 -9.46
C ALA A 151 -24.06 -7.67 -9.47
N ILE A 152 -23.48 -8.82 -9.76
CA ILE A 152 -24.13 -10.13 -9.62
C ILE A 152 -23.35 -10.97 -8.62
N ASP A 153 -23.99 -11.97 -8.02
CA ASP A 153 -23.39 -12.74 -6.92
C ASP A 153 -22.03 -13.35 -7.26
N GLU A 154 -21.81 -13.76 -8.51
CA GLU A 154 -20.56 -14.35 -8.97
C GLU A 154 -19.40 -13.35 -9.06
N THR A 155 -19.66 -12.07 -9.28
CA THR A 155 -18.64 -11.05 -9.61
C THR A 155 -18.71 -9.80 -8.73
N LYS A 156 -19.56 -9.79 -7.69
CA LYS A 156 -19.73 -8.65 -6.80
C LYS A 156 -18.51 -8.32 -5.95
N THR A 157 -17.68 -9.30 -5.60
CA THR A 157 -16.46 -9.07 -4.83
C THR A 157 -15.27 -8.87 -5.75
N ILE A 158 -14.58 -7.73 -5.62
CA ILE A 158 -13.43 -7.32 -6.42
C ILE A 158 -12.22 -7.19 -5.51
N ARG A 159 -11.12 -7.87 -5.84
CA ARG A 159 -9.86 -7.79 -5.08
C ARG A 159 -8.94 -6.76 -5.73
N LEU A 160 -8.74 -5.64 -5.07
CA LEU A 160 -7.81 -4.58 -5.49
C LEU A 160 -6.50 -4.69 -4.71
N SER A 161 -5.39 -4.94 -5.41
CA SER A 161 -4.05 -4.81 -4.80
C SER A 161 -3.44 -3.45 -5.13
N THR A 162 -3.05 -2.69 -4.11
CA THR A 162 -2.55 -1.33 -4.26
C THR A 162 -1.35 -1.05 -3.36
N THR A 163 -0.83 0.17 -3.45
CA THR A 163 0.27 0.61 -2.60
C THR A 163 -0.22 1.17 -1.28
N THR A 164 0.56 1.00 -0.22
CA THR A 164 0.30 1.61 1.10
C THR A 164 0.10 3.13 1.00
N SER A 165 0.84 3.85 0.13
CA SER A 165 0.64 5.30 -0.02
C SER A 165 -0.71 5.69 -0.65
N VAL A 166 -1.26 4.87 -1.54
CA VAL A 166 -2.63 5.09 -2.05
C VAL A 166 -3.64 4.89 -0.93
N ASN A 167 -3.51 3.80 -0.17
CA ASN A 167 -4.43 3.47 0.90
C ASN A 167 -4.39 4.52 2.03
N ASP A 168 -3.20 4.83 2.53
CA ASP A 168 -2.98 5.76 3.65
C ASP A 168 -3.32 7.21 3.28
N SER A 169 -3.36 7.53 1.97
CA SER A 169 -3.84 8.84 1.53
C SER A 169 -5.31 9.09 1.85
N GLY A 170 -6.10 8.03 2.12
CA GLY A 170 -7.55 8.07 2.30
C GLY A 170 -8.36 8.10 1.00
N LEU A 171 -7.72 8.21 -0.17
CA LEU A 171 -8.40 8.35 -1.46
C LEU A 171 -9.37 7.19 -1.75
N LEU A 172 -8.96 5.94 -1.53
CA LEU A 172 -9.83 4.80 -1.80
C LEU A 172 -11.03 4.73 -0.84
N ALA A 173 -10.84 5.09 0.43
CA ALA A 173 -11.93 5.17 1.39
C ALA A 173 -12.94 6.27 1.04
N TYR A 174 -12.51 7.30 0.31
CA TYR A 174 -13.38 8.35 -0.21
C TYR A 174 -14.11 7.95 -1.49
N LEU A 175 -13.45 7.21 -2.40
CA LEU A 175 -14.01 6.85 -3.71
C LEU A 175 -14.92 5.62 -3.68
N LEU A 176 -14.45 4.53 -3.06
CA LEU A 176 -15.09 3.22 -3.17
C LEU A 176 -16.54 3.19 -2.64
N PRO A 177 -16.91 3.89 -1.55
CA PRO A 177 -18.29 3.86 -1.07
C PRO A 177 -19.33 4.31 -2.11
N THR A 178 -18.98 5.29 -2.96
CA THR A 178 -19.87 5.74 -4.05
C THR A 178 -20.10 4.62 -5.05
N PHE A 179 -19.02 4.01 -5.53
CA PHE A 179 -19.08 2.89 -6.47
C PHE A 179 -19.84 1.67 -5.90
N GLU A 180 -19.51 1.28 -4.67
CA GLU A 180 -20.14 0.13 -4.01
C GLU A 180 -21.63 0.36 -3.77
N SER A 181 -22.02 1.55 -3.32
CA SER A 181 -23.43 1.89 -3.07
C SER A 181 -24.26 1.97 -4.34
N GLU A 182 -23.70 2.44 -5.45
CA GLU A 182 -24.44 2.64 -6.70
C GLU A 182 -24.58 1.35 -7.51
N TYR A 183 -23.54 0.51 -7.50
CA TYR A 183 -23.45 -0.65 -8.38
C TYR A 183 -23.52 -1.99 -7.64
N GLY A 184 -23.54 -1.99 -6.31
CA GLY A 184 -23.72 -3.20 -5.49
C GLY A 184 -22.47 -4.09 -5.39
N TYR A 185 -21.31 -3.58 -5.77
CA TYR A 185 -20.03 -4.28 -5.62
C TYR A 185 -19.48 -4.16 -4.18
N THR A 186 -18.49 -4.98 -3.87
CA THR A 186 -17.63 -4.86 -2.69
C THR A 186 -16.19 -4.98 -3.13
N VAL A 187 -15.36 -4.01 -2.76
CA VAL A 187 -13.96 -3.90 -3.16
C VAL A 187 -13.07 -4.22 -1.95
N GLU A 188 -12.46 -5.39 -1.98
CA GLU A 188 -11.47 -5.81 -0.98
C GLU A 188 -10.11 -5.23 -1.33
N VAL A 189 -9.67 -4.23 -0.55
CA VAL A 189 -8.39 -3.55 -0.77
C VAL A 189 -7.29 -4.24 0.04
N ALA A 190 -6.27 -4.74 -0.65
CA ALA A 190 -5.00 -5.15 -0.06
C ALA A 190 -3.92 -4.13 -0.40
N SER A 191 -3.21 -3.61 0.61
CA SER A 191 -2.16 -2.62 0.39
C SER A 191 -0.79 -3.09 0.89
N ALA A 192 0.26 -2.82 0.12
CA ALA A 192 1.66 -3.11 0.48
C ALA A 192 2.62 -2.18 -0.27
N GLY A 193 3.94 -2.33 -0.09
CA GLY A 193 4.90 -1.70 -1.01
C GLY A 193 4.69 -2.17 -2.46
N THR A 194 5.00 -1.33 -3.46
CA THR A 194 4.69 -1.59 -4.88
C THR A 194 5.09 -2.99 -5.36
N GLY A 195 6.31 -3.44 -5.05
CA GLY A 195 6.77 -4.78 -5.43
C GLY A 195 5.95 -5.91 -4.78
N LYS A 196 5.52 -5.75 -3.52
CA LYS A 196 4.66 -6.72 -2.84
C LYS A 196 3.22 -6.70 -3.37
N ALA A 197 2.70 -5.51 -3.70
CA ALA A 197 1.37 -5.36 -4.30
C ALA A 197 1.30 -6.05 -5.69
N ILE A 198 2.35 -5.85 -6.51
CA ILE A 198 2.50 -6.52 -7.80
C ILE A 198 2.69 -8.03 -7.62
N ALA A 199 3.54 -8.46 -6.68
CA ALA A 199 3.75 -9.87 -6.38
C ALA A 199 2.45 -10.58 -5.93
N ALA A 200 1.60 -9.90 -5.15
CA ALA A 200 0.29 -10.43 -4.76
C ALA A 200 -0.60 -10.70 -5.99
N ALA A 201 -0.61 -9.79 -6.97
CA ALA A 201 -1.32 -10.00 -8.22
C ALA A 201 -0.71 -11.12 -9.08
N GLN A 202 0.62 -11.26 -9.09
CA GLN A 202 1.31 -12.38 -9.76
C GLN A 202 1.01 -13.75 -9.13
N MET A 203 0.60 -13.77 -7.87
CA MET A 203 0.12 -14.97 -7.17
C MET A 203 -1.39 -15.20 -7.32
N GLY A 204 -2.10 -14.36 -8.08
CA GLY A 204 -3.54 -14.50 -8.29
C GLY A 204 -4.41 -13.99 -7.14
N ASN A 205 -3.84 -13.19 -6.23
CA ASN A 205 -4.55 -12.62 -5.07
C ASN A 205 -5.21 -11.26 -5.36
N ALA A 206 -5.31 -10.85 -6.61
CA ALA A 206 -5.95 -9.61 -7.03
C ALA A 206 -6.61 -9.77 -8.40
N ASP A 207 -7.67 -9.01 -8.65
CA ASP A 207 -8.36 -8.93 -9.93
C ASP A 207 -7.89 -7.73 -10.77
N LEU A 208 -7.43 -6.69 -10.08
CA LEU A 208 -6.78 -5.52 -10.66
C LEU A 208 -5.75 -4.94 -9.68
N ILE A 209 -4.82 -4.15 -10.21
CA ILE A 209 -3.85 -3.38 -9.42
C ILE A 209 -3.96 -1.88 -9.69
N LEU A 210 -3.76 -1.09 -8.63
CA LEU A 210 -3.57 0.36 -8.69
C LEU A 210 -2.21 0.72 -8.09
N VAL A 211 -1.25 1.02 -8.94
CA VAL A 211 0.15 1.25 -8.55
C VAL A 211 0.74 2.46 -9.26
N HIS A 212 1.97 2.84 -8.89
CA HIS A 212 2.64 4.05 -9.38
C HIS A 212 4.14 3.85 -9.64
N SER A 213 4.50 2.75 -10.28
CA SER A 213 5.90 2.46 -10.64
C SER A 213 5.97 1.95 -12.07
N LYS A 214 6.17 2.89 -13.01
CA LYS A 214 6.19 2.61 -14.45
C LYS A 214 7.08 1.42 -14.83
N SER A 215 8.30 1.35 -14.32
CA SER A 215 9.23 0.26 -14.65
C SER A 215 8.73 -1.11 -14.18
N GLN A 216 8.16 -1.19 -12.97
CA GLN A 216 7.59 -2.44 -12.44
C GLN A 216 6.28 -2.81 -13.14
N GLU A 217 5.45 -1.82 -13.49
CA GLU A 217 4.24 -2.00 -14.31
C GLU A 217 4.59 -2.57 -15.68
N GLU A 218 5.58 -1.99 -16.37
CA GLU A 218 6.04 -2.46 -17.69
C GLU A 218 6.62 -3.88 -17.62
N ALA A 219 7.35 -4.20 -16.55
CA ALA A 219 7.83 -5.57 -16.31
C ALA A 219 6.67 -6.56 -16.08
N TYR A 220 5.67 -6.16 -15.29
CA TYR A 220 4.46 -6.95 -15.03
C TYR A 220 3.65 -7.23 -16.30
N VAL A 221 3.47 -6.21 -17.15
CA VAL A 221 2.83 -6.33 -18.48
C VAL A 221 3.64 -7.23 -19.39
N THR A 222 4.95 -7.01 -19.50
CA THR A 222 5.86 -7.79 -20.36
C THR A 222 5.87 -9.27 -19.98
N ALA A 223 5.72 -9.56 -18.69
CA ALA A 223 5.62 -10.92 -18.15
C ALA A 223 4.23 -11.58 -18.39
N GLY A 224 3.28 -10.87 -19.01
CA GLY A 224 1.98 -11.42 -19.41
C GLY A 224 0.92 -11.42 -18.32
N PHE A 225 1.14 -10.72 -17.20
CA PHE A 225 0.21 -10.70 -16.08
C PHE A 225 -0.91 -9.66 -16.19
N SER A 226 -0.80 -8.71 -17.14
CA SER A 226 -1.85 -7.74 -17.43
C SER A 226 -2.46 -8.01 -18.79
N LYS A 227 -3.72 -7.63 -18.98
CA LYS A 227 -4.38 -7.67 -20.29
C LYS A 227 -4.94 -6.31 -20.69
N ILE A 228 -5.10 -6.10 -21.99
CA ILE A 228 -5.87 -4.97 -22.52
C ILE A 228 -7.35 -5.31 -22.32
N LEU A 229 -8.08 -4.39 -21.68
CA LEU A 229 -9.53 -4.51 -21.52
C LEU A 229 -10.26 -4.03 -22.78
N ASP A 230 -11.42 -4.62 -23.05
CA ASP A 230 -12.28 -4.18 -24.16
C ASP A 230 -12.62 -2.68 -24.01
N GLY A 231 -12.40 -1.93 -25.10
CA GLY A 231 -12.56 -0.47 -25.13
C GLY A 231 -11.28 0.33 -24.88
N TYR A 232 -10.18 -0.32 -24.51
CA TYR A 232 -8.88 0.33 -24.27
C TYR A 232 -7.82 -0.13 -25.28
N THR A 233 -6.74 0.65 -25.40
CA THR A 233 -5.62 0.37 -26.31
C THR A 233 -4.30 0.07 -25.60
N SER A 234 -4.32 0.01 -24.26
CA SER A 234 -3.14 -0.29 -23.44
C SER A 234 -3.55 -1.03 -22.18
N GLU A 235 -2.64 -1.87 -21.68
CA GLU A 235 -2.72 -2.55 -20.38
C GLU A 235 -2.52 -1.58 -19.22
N ARG A 236 -1.73 -0.51 -19.42
CA ARG A 236 -1.43 0.51 -18.40
C ARG A 236 -2.38 1.69 -18.58
N LEU A 237 -3.38 1.78 -17.72
CA LEU A 237 -4.37 2.85 -17.74
C LEU A 237 -3.97 3.94 -16.73
N THR A 238 -3.00 4.76 -17.11
CA THR A 238 -2.53 5.89 -16.30
C THR A 238 -3.52 7.05 -16.41
N PHE A 239 -4.12 7.46 -15.29
CA PHE A 239 -5.28 8.37 -15.33
C PHE A 239 -5.24 9.53 -14.34
N MET A 240 -4.50 9.36 -13.25
CA MET A 240 -4.32 10.39 -12.24
C MET A 240 -2.87 10.47 -11.81
N TYR A 241 -2.53 11.58 -11.16
CA TYR A 241 -1.24 11.78 -10.55
C TYR A 241 -1.39 12.58 -9.25
N ASN A 242 -0.38 12.49 -8.40
CA ASN A 242 -0.14 13.47 -7.35
C ASN A 242 1.31 13.95 -7.45
N PHE A 243 1.77 14.66 -6.42
CA PHE A 243 3.14 15.11 -6.32
C PHE A 243 3.84 14.49 -5.13
N PHE A 244 5.06 14.03 -5.37
CA PHE A 244 6.06 13.92 -4.32
C PHE A 244 6.44 15.32 -3.84
N VAL A 245 6.86 15.41 -2.59
CA VAL A 245 7.34 16.63 -1.94
C VAL A 245 8.64 16.32 -1.21
N LEU A 246 9.59 17.24 -1.31
CA LEU A 246 10.77 17.22 -0.45
C LEU A 246 10.40 17.91 0.86
N ILE A 247 10.49 17.16 1.94
CA ILE A 247 10.26 17.61 3.30
C ILE A 247 11.61 17.72 3.99
N GLY A 248 11.75 18.68 4.89
CA GLY A 248 12.93 18.80 5.71
C GLY A 248 12.73 19.76 6.88
N PRO A 249 13.79 20.05 7.65
CA PRO A 249 13.72 20.94 8.80
C PRO A 249 13.15 22.31 8.47
N LYS A 250 12.39 22.90 9.40
CA LYS A 250 11.82 24.26 9.23
C LYS A 250 12.88 25.35 9.03
N ASP A 251 14.09 25.16 9.53
CA ASP A 251 15.22 26.07 9.34
C ASP A 251 15.99 25.83 8.02
N ASP A 252 15.68 24.76 7.30
CA ASP A 252 16.20 24.39 5.98
C ASP A 252 17.72 24.67 5.81
N PRO A 253 18.60 24.02 6.58
CA PRO A 253 20.03 24.31 6.55
C PRO A 253 20.69 24.00 5.19
N ALA A 254 20.06 23.17 4.35
CA ALA A 254 20.49 22.87 2.98
C ALA A 254 19.98 23.90 1.96
N LYS A 255 19.08 24.79 2.36
CA LYS A 255 18.41 25.77 1.51
C LYS A 255 17.71 25.12 0.32
N CYS A 256 17.05 24.00 0.56
CA CYS A 256 16.27 23.27 -0.43
C CYS A 256 15.11 24.11 -0.98
N ALA A 257 14.48 24.96 -0.17
CA ALA A 257 13.41 25.84 -0.61
C ALA A 257 13.88 26.92 -1.61
N GLU A 258 15.18 27.22 -1.63
CA GLU A 258 15.81 28.14 -2.59
C GLU A 258 16.47 27.39 -3.77
N ALA A 259 16.18 26.10 -3.94
CA ALA A 259 16.73 25.32 -5.05
C ALA A 259 16.10 25.71 -6.39
N ALA A 260 16.86 25.54 -7.47
CA ALA A 260 16.36 25.79 -8.83
C ALA A 260 15.35 24.72 -9.27
N ASP A 261 15.61 23.48 -8.90
CA ASP A 261 14.76 22.31 -9.12
C ASP A 261 15.01 21.29 -8.00
N VAL A 262 14.25 20.19 -7.98
CA VAL A 262 14.40 19.20 -6.92
C VAL A 262 15.75 18.46 -6.95
N LYS A 263 16.39 18.33 -8.11
CA LYS A 263 17.71 17.69 -8.20
C LYS A 263 18.80 18.59 -7.61
N ASP A 264 18.69 19.90 -7.79
CA ASP A 264 19.54 20.89 -7.10
C ASP A 264 19.34 20.79 -5.58
N ALA A 265 18.10 20.66 -5.09
CA ALA A 265 17.85 20.44 -3.66
C ALA A 265 18.54 19.17 -3.12
N PHE A 266 18.42 18.05 -3.84
CA PHE A 266 19.10 16.80 -3.49
C PHE A 266 20.63 16.92 -3.55
N ALA A 267 21.17 17.65 -4.53
CA ALA A 267 22.61 17.94 -4.60
C ALA A 267 23.08 18.73 -3.37
N ARG A 268 22.34 19.77 -2.94
CA ARG A 268 22.64 20.56 -1.74
C ARG A 268 22.63 19.72 -0.47
N ILE A 269 21.65 18.82 -0.33
CA ILE A 269 21.59 17.86 0.80
C ILE A 269 22.85 17.01 0.85
N ALA A 270 23.24 16.43 -0.29
CA ALA A 270 24.41 15.56 -0.38
C ALA A 270 25.74 16.30 -0.14
N GLU A 271 25.90 17.50 -0.71
CA GLU A 271 27.11 18.33 -0.56
C GLU A 271 27.32 18.76 0.89
N GLY A 272 26.25 19.15 1.58
CA GLY A 272 26.27 19.52 2.99
C GLY A 272 26.25 18.34 3.95
N LYS A 273 26.06 17.11 3.44
CA LYS A 273 25.86 15.89 4.23
C LYS A 273 24.76 16.07 5.29
N PHE A 274 23.65 16.68 4.91
CA PHE A 274 22.55 16.88 5.83
C PHE A 274 21.78 15.56 6.03
N PRO A 275 21.27 15.27 7.24
CA PRO A 275 20.54 14.03 7.51
C PRO A 275 19.39 13.85 6.52
N PHE A 276 19.32 12.69 5.88
CA PHE A 276 18.26 12.28 4.97
C PHE A 276 17.75 10.90 5.39
N VAL A 277 16.44 10.76 5.51
CA VAL A 277 15.78 9.49 5.80
C VAL A 277 15.23 8.91 4.51
N SER A 278 15.81 7.79 4.08
CA SER A 278 15.24 6.96 3.02
C SER A 278 14.33 5.91 3.60
N ARG A 279 13.24 5.64 2.86
CA ARG A 279 12.36 4.49 3.07
C ARG A 279 13.13 3.17 3.02
N GLY A 280 14.04 3.02 2.06
CA GLY A 280 14.86 1.82 1.90
C GLY A 280 14.06 0.50 1.71
N ASP A 281 12.82 0.57 1.25
CA ASP A 281 11.85 -0.54 1.29
C ASP A 281 11.39 -1.01 -0.10
N LEU A 282 12.09 -0.58 -1.16
CA LEU A 282 11.78 -0.83 -2.57
C LEU A 282 10.39 -0.31 -3.02
N SER A 283 9.79 0.61 -2.28
CA SER A 283 8.54 1.28 -2.67
C SER A 283 8.71 2.24 -3.85
N GLY A 284 7.60 2.66 -4.46
CA GLY A 284 7.59 3.74 -5.45
C GLY A 284 8.37 4.97 -5.00
N THR A 285 8.17 5.42 -3.76
CA THR A 285 8.91 6.57 -3.19
C THR A 285 10.41 6.32 -3.10
N HIS A 286 10.85 5.13 -2.65
CA HIS A 286 12.27 4.78 -2.63
C HIS A 286 12.85 4.73 -4.05
N THR A 287 12.16 4.08 -4.99
CA THR A 287 12.59 4.05 -6.40
C THR A 287 12.62 5.43 -7.03
N LYS A 288 11.78 6.37 -6.58
CA LYS A 288 11.80 7.74 -7.06
C LYS A 288 12.96 8.52 -6.47
N GLU A 289 13.12 8.46 -5.16
CA GLU A 289 14.18 9.13 -4.39
C GLU A 289 15.57 8.82 -4.96
N VAL A 290 15.87 7.54 -5.26
CA VAL A 290 17.18 7.18 -5.81
C VAL A 290 17.48 7.84 -7.17
N THR A 291 16.45 8.21 -7.94
CA THR A 291 16.62 8.90 -9.24
C THR A 291 16.88 10.41 -9.11
N LEU A 292 16.72 10.97 -7.91
CA LEU A 292 16.90 12.39 -7.63
C LEU A 292 18.31 12.71 -7.15
N TRP A 293 19.05 11.71 -6.64
CA TRP A 293 20.44 11.91 -6.23
C TRP A 293 21.37 12.17 -7.42
N PRO A 294 22.47 12.92 -7.20
CA PRO A 294 23.54 13.04 -8.17
C PRO A 294 24.09 11.68 -8.59
N GLU A 295 24.22 11.45 -9.90
CA GLU A 295 24.73 10.20 -10.47
C GLU A 295 26.13 9.83 -9.93
N SER A 296 26.95 10.83 -9.56
CA SER A 296 28.28 10.65 -8.98
C SER A 296 28.28 9.93 -7.63
N LEU A 297 27.14 9.88 -6.93
CA LEU A 297 26.99 9.14 -5.69
C LEU A 297 26.71 7.65 -5.92
N ALA A 298 26.30 7.26 -7.14
CA ALA A 298 25.93 5.88 -7.46
C ALA A 298 24.94 5.24 -6.46
N ILE A 299 24.06 6.06 -5.85
CA ILE A 299 23.00 5.58 -4.96
C ILE A 299 21.97 4.81 -5.80
N THR A 300 21.62 3.63 -5.32
CA THR A 300 20.63 2.76 -5.94
C THR A 300 19.66 2.27 -4.87
N THR A 301 18.70 1.42 -5.26
CA THR A 301 17.81 0.78 -4.30
C THR A 301 18.48 -0.32 -3.47
N ASP A 302 19.74 -0.67 -3.74
CA ASP A 302 20.51 -1.61 -2.93
C ASP A 302 21.08 -0.91 -1.70
N ALA A 303 20.84 -1.45 -0.50
CA ALA A 303 21.38 -0.94 0.75
C ALA A 303 22.93 -0.87 0.73
N ALA A 304 23.61 -1.75 0.00
CA ALA A 304 25.07 -1.72 -0.14
C ALA A 304 25.57 -0.44 -0.84
N SER A 305 24.75 0.19 -1.69
CA SER A 305 25.13 1.40 -2.42
C SER A 305 25.23 2.64 -1.53
N VAL A 306 24.67 2.60 -0.31
CA VAL A 306 24.64 3.73 0.61
C VAL A 306 25.51 3.55 1.86
N GLU A 307 26.26 2.45 1.98
CA GLU A 307 27.14 2.19 3.14
C GLU A 307 28.13 3.34 3.40
N ALA A 308 28.68 3.90 2.31
CA ALA A 308 29.61 5.03 2.35
C ALA A 308 28.97 6.37 2.78
N TYR A 309 27.64 6.44 2.83
CA TYR A 309 26.86 7.64 3.14
C TYR A 309 26.13 7.54 4.49
N SER A 310 26.35 6.46 5.26
CA SER A 310 25.66 6.17 6.53
C SER A 310 25.77 7.24 7.62
N GLU A 311 26.68 8.21 7.49
CA GLU A 311 26.77 9.38 8.38
C GLU A 311 25.57 10.32 8.25
N TRP A 312 24.99 10.43 7.07
CA TRP A 312 23.92 11.39 6.76
C TRP A 312 22.75 10.77 6.00
N TYR A 313 22.89 9.56 5.47
CA TYR A 313 21.83 8.85 4.78
C TYR A 313 21.35 7.66 5.61
N ALA A 314 20.14 7.75 6.16
CA ALA A 314 19.51 6.71 6.96
C ALA A 314 18.63 5.81 6.08
N TYR A 315 19.10 4.61 5.80
CA TYR A 315 18.35 3.58 5.08
C TYR A 315 17.44 2.80 6.05
N SER A 316 16.15 3.12 6.09
CA SER A 316 15.25 2.67 7.17
C SER A 316 14.64 1.28 6.99
N ASN A 317 14.45 0.85 5.74
CA ASN A 317 13.66 -0.34 5.38
C ASN A 317 12.28 -0.38 6.07
N ALA A 318 11.57 0.76 6.05
CA ALA A 318 10.33 0.98 6.78
C ALA A 318 9.27 1.71 5.95
N GLY A 319 8.01 1.62 6.40
CA GLY A 319 6.88 2.35 5.81
C GLY A 319 6.96 3.86 6.05
N MET A 320 6.20 4.64 5.27
CA MET A 320 6.32 6.10 5.26
C MET A 320 6.04 6.76 6.60
N GLY A 321 5.03 6.32 7.37
CA GLY A 321 4.75 6.91 8.68
C GLY A 321 5.92 6.82 9.66
N VAL A 322 6.61 5.67 9.69
CA VAL A 322 7.81 5.48 10.52
C VAL A 322 8.93 6.39 10.02
N CYS A 323 9.16 6.46 8.71
CA CYS A 323 10.20 7.32 8.15
C CYS A 323 9.94 8.82 8.38
N LEU A 324 8.68 9.27 8.31
CA LEU A 324 8.30 10.65 8.64
C LEU A 324 8.53 10.96 10.13
N THR A 325 8.21 10.01 11.01
CA THR A 325 8.50 10.13 12.44
C THR A 325 10.01 10.27 12.68
N MET A 326 10.81 9.40 12.07
CA MET A 326 12.28 9.46 12.13
C MET A 326 12.80 10.79 11.59
N ALA A 327 12.30 11.25 10.44
CA ALA A 327 12.72 12.51 9.85
C ALA A 327 12.42 13.71 10.76
N ASN A 328 11.25 13.70 11.40
CA ASN A 328 10.87 14.73 12.37
C ASN A 328 11.77 14.74 13.60
N GLU A 329 12.09 13.57 14.17
CA GLU A 329 12.96 13.44 15.35
C GLU A 329 14.42 13.79 15.05
N MET A 330 14.90 13.42 13.87
CA MET A 330 16.28 13.62 13.45
C MET A 330 16.56 15.01 12.87
N ASN A 331 15.52 15.83 12.66
CA ASN A 331 15.59 17.02 11.81
C ASN A 331 16.25 16.68 10.45
N ALA A 332 15.69 15.67 9.78
CA ALA A 332 16.20 15.15 8.52
C ALA A 332 15.29 15.49 7.35
N TYR A 333 15.88 15.49 6.16
CA TYR A 333 15.17 15.57 4.89
C TYR A 333 14.57 14.22 4.52
N ILE A 334 13.46 14.22 3.80
CA ILE A 334 12.77 13.01 3.33
C ILE A 334 11.92 13.34 2.11
N LEU A 335 11.83 12.39 1.17
CA LEU A 335 10.87 12.45 0.07
C LEU A 335 9.58 11.72 0.47
N SER A 336 8.42 12.36 0.30
CA SER A 336 7.11 11.73 0.56
C SER A 336 6.05 12.15 -0.45
N ASP A 337 4.94 11.44 -0.52
CA ASP A 337 3.74 11.92 -1.20
C ASP A 337 3.10 13.06 -0.39
N LYS A 338 2.62 14.13 -1.05
CA LYS A 338 2.01 15.29 -0.37
C LYS A 338 0.86 14.88 0.54
N ALA A 339 -0.08 14.07 0.04
CA ALA A 339 -1.23 13.59 0.80
C ALA A 339 -0.81 12.85 2.08
N THR A 340 0.19 11.97 1.98
CA THR A 340 0.72 11.21 3.12
C THR A 340 1.32 12.13 4.19
N PHE A 341 2.08 13.15 3.79
CA PHE A 341 2.63 14.11 4.73
C PHE A 341 1.55 14.97 5.39
N LEU A 342 0.55 15.41 4.62
CA LEU A 342 -0.55 16.21 5.16
C LEU A 342 -1.41 15.42 6.16
N ALA A 343 -1.67 14.14 5.88
CA ALA A 343 -2.34 13.24 6.81
C ALA A 343 -1.51 12.99 8.08
N PHE A 344 -0.20 12.73 7.93
CA PHE A 344 0.72 12.62 9.07
C PHE A 344 0.74 13.88 9.94
N ARG A 345 0.75 15.06 9.30
CA ARG A 345 0.68 16.36 9.97
C ARG A 345 -0.65 16.57 10.69
N ALA A 346 -1.77 16.22 10.05
CA ALA A 346 -3.09 16.30 10.67
C ALA A 346 -3.22 15.39 11.91
N ASN A 347 -2.50 14.27 11.94
CA ASN A 347 -2.44 13.35 13.08
C ASN A 347 -1.38 13.72 14.13
N GLY A 348 -0.82 14.93 14.09
CA GLY A 348 0.15 15.42 15.08
C GLY A 348 1.49 14.69 15.05
N GLY A 349 1.87 14.13 13.90
CA GLY A 349 3.13 13.41 13.72
C GLY A 349 3.13 11.97 14.21
N MET A 350 1.96 11.37 14.40
CA MET A 350 1.82 9.96 14.75
C MET A 350 1.56 9.09 13.52
N VAL A 351 2.03 7.85 13.57
CA VAL A 351 1.67 6.81 12.60
C VAL A 351 0.20 6.44 12.83
N GLY A 352 -0.63 6.64 11.80
CA GLY A 352 -2.05 6.24 11.80
C GLY A 352 -2.25 4.74 11.69
#